data_AF-A0A950KUY6-F1
#
_entry.id   AF-A0A950KUY6-F1
#
_cell.length_a   1.000
_cell.length_b   1.000
_cell.length_c   1.000
_cell.angle_alpha   90.00
_cell.angle_beta   90.00
_cell.angle_gamma   90.00
#
_symmetry.space_group_name_H-M   'P 1'
#
loop_
_entity.id
_entity.type
_entity.pdbx_description
1 polymer ?
#
loop_
_entity_poly.entity_id
_entity_poly.type
_entity_poly.pdbx_seq_one_letter_code
_entity_poly.pdbx_strand_id
1 'polypeptide(L)'
;AQVDWDNKREPSIEVTKDGPYRITGGIPLIDAEGQPVKRAQGSSLEHYALCRCGHSQNKPFCSGMHWYIDFKDPVPDPDATPTLFEWCGGLPALTRMTRLFYEKHIPADPLLAPLFANMSPDHPQRVARWLSEVFGGPKLYSENYGGYDRMISQHLGKALTEEKRARWVELICRSAEEAGLPSDPEFQAAFRSYIEWGSRIALENSQPGAKPPPKMPMPRWWWVSDATPGSRVSALEPDDAASESGVELPAPDQAVSFEQHVKPLFRERDRKSMKFVFDLWSYEDVRSNAQAILDRVKAGTMPCDGQWPAEWVEVFERWMQGGMGE
;
A
#
# COMPACT_ATOMS: atom_id res chain seq x y z
N ALA A 1 -11.68 -35.74 -21.28
CA ALA A 1 -12.95 -35.23 -21.82
C ALA A 1 -12.94 -35.40 -23.34
N GLN A 2 -14.07 -35.83 -23.89
CA GLN A 2 -14.29 -36.19 -25.28
C GLN A 2 -13.97 -35.00 -26.21
N VAL A 3 -12.99 -35.16 -27.10
CA VAL A 3 -12.63 -34.17 -28.12
C VAL A 3 -13.48 -34.43 -29.35
N ASP A 4 -14.51 -33.60 -29.54
CA ASP A 4 -15.34 -33.63 -30.74
C ASP A 4 -15.05 -32.39 -31.58
N TRP A 5 -14.80 -32.60 -32.87
CA TRP A 5 -14.17 -31.64 -33.79
C TRP A 5 -15.05 -30.45 -34.19
N ASP A 6 -16.28 -30.34 -33.67
CA ASP A 6 -17.23 -29.27 -34.02
C ASP A 6 -18.04 -28.70 -32.85
N ASN A 7 -17.77 -29.07 -31.59
CA ASN A 7 -18.53 -28.56 -30.44
C ASN A 7 -17.82 -27.40 -29.74
N LYS A 8 -18.54 -26.26 -29.62
CA LYS A 8 -18.15 -25.13 -28.76
C LYS A 8 -17.98 -25.65 -27.33
N ARG A 9 -16.77 -25.57 -26.78
CA ARG A 9 -16.55 -25.86 -25.36
C ARG A 9 -17.14 -24.75 -24.50
N GLU A 10 -17.37 -25.03 -23.23
CA GLU A 10 -17.66 -23.98 -22.27
C GLU A 10 -16.47 -23.00 -22.16
N PRO A 11 -16.74 -21.70 -21.94
CA PRO A 11 -15.70 -20.72 -21.68
C PRO A 11 -14.84 -21.15 -20.49
N SER A 12 -13.55 -21.41 -20.74
CA SER A 12 -12.62 -21.80 -19.69
C SER A 12 -11.19 -21.32 -19.95
N ILE A 13 -10.46 -21.11 -18.86
CA ILE A 13 -9.03 -20.81 -18.85
C ILE A 13 -8.35 -21.88 -18.00
N GLU A 14 -7.55 -22.73 -18.64
CA GLU A 14 -6.77 -23.76 -17.98
C GLU A 14 -5.31 -23.33 -17.88
N VAL A 15 -4.72 -23.43 -16.68
CA VAL A 15 -3.28 -23.26 -16.48
C VAL A 15 -2.61 -24.61 -16.72
N THR A 16 -1.90 -24.77 -17.83
CA THR A 16 -1.16 -26.01 -18.07
C THR A 16 0.14 -26.01 -17.28
N LYS A 17 0.44 -27.16 -16.64
CA LYS A 17 1.69 -27.36 -15.91
C LYS A 17 2.89 -27.03 -16.80
N ASP A 18 3.78 -26.18 -16.30
CA ASP A 18 5.01 -25.73 -17.00
C ASP A 18 4.74 -25.14 -18.41
N GLY A 19 3.52 -24.64 -18.65
CA GLY A 19 3.05 -24.35 -20.00
C GLY A 19 2.15 -23.09 -20.12
N PRO A 20 1.58 -22.87 -21.31
CA PRO A 20 0.71 -21.72 -21.58
C PRO A 20 -0.62 -21.78 -20.84
N TYR A 21 -1.36 -20.67 -20.84
CA TYR A 21 -2.79 -20.70 -20.56
C TYR A 21 -3.53 -21.24 -21.78
N ARG A 22 -4.38 -22.25 -21.60
CA ARG A 22 -5.26 -22.77 -22.65
C ARG A 22 -6.64 -22.15 -22.49
N ILE A 23 -7.06 -21.44 -23.53
CA ILE A 23 -8.35 -20.76 -23.57
C ILE A 23 -9.28 -21.58 -24.46
N THR A 24 -10.52 -21.79 -24.02
CA THR A 24 -11.58 -22.49 -24.79
C THR A 24 -12.90 -21.74 -24.70
N GLY A 25 -13.87 -22.11 -25.52
CA GLY A 25 -15.24 -21.59 -25.47
C GLY A 25 -15.44 -20.17 -25.97
N GLY A 26 -14.55 -19.69 -26.85
CA GLY A 26 -14.80 -18.45 -27.57
C GLY A 26 -14.60 -17.17 -26.76
N ILE A 27 -13.81 -17.21 -25.69
CA ILE A 27 -13.49 -16.03 -24.87
C ILE A 27 -12.79 -14.98 -25.75
N PRO A 28 -13.35 -13.76 -25.90
CA PRO A 28 -12.71 -12.70 -26.67
C PRO A 28 -11.37 -12.27 -26.06
N LEU A 29 -10.37 -12.02 -26.91
CA LEU A 29 -9.09 -11.45 -26.50
C LEU A 29 -8.99 -10.01 -27.04
N ILE A 30 -9.01 -9.04 -26.14
CA ILE A 30 -8.94 -7.60 -26.46
C ILE A 30 -7.65 -6.98 -25.92
N ASP A 31 -7.18 -5.93 -26.57
CA ASP A 31 -6.06 -5.10 -26.11
C ASP A 31 -6.51 -4.04 -25.07
N ALA A 32 -5.57 -3.19 -24.64
CA ALA A 32 -5.81 -2.18 -23.61
C ALA A 32 -6.83 -1.12 -24.06
N GLU A 33 -6.97 -0.91 -25.37
CA GLU A 33 -7.90 0.00 -26.02
C GLU A 33 -9.25 -0.66 -26.33
N GLY A 34 -9.43 -1.93 -25.95
CA GLY A 34 -10.66 -2.70 -26.15
C GLY A 34 -10.85 -3.25 -27.56
N GLN A 35 -9.82 -3.21 -28.41
CA GLN A 35 -9.87 -3.77 -29.76
C GLN A 35 -9.47 -5.25 -29.77
N PRO A 36 -10.00 -6.07 -30.70
CA PRO A 36 -9.59 -7.47 -30.81
C PRO A 36 -8.09 -7.61 -31.12
N VAL A 37 -7.39 -8.43 -30.34
CA VAL A 37 -5.98 -8.74 -30.59
C VAL A 37 -5.82 -9.40 -31.96
N LYS A 38 -4.89 -8.87 -32.78
CA LYS A 38 -4.60 -9.40 -34.12
C LYS A 38 -4.18 -10.87 -34.07
N ARG A 39 -4.72 -11.68 -34.98
CA ARG A 39 -4.46 -13.12 -35.12
C ARG A 39 -4.10 -13.45 -36.56
N ALA A 40 -3.33 -14.51 -36.76
CA ALA A 40 -3.08 -15.04 -38.10
C ALA A 40 -4.40 -15.50 -38.75
N GLN A 41 -4.52 -15.34 -40.06
CA GLN A 41 -5.70 -15.77 -40.79
C GLN A 41 -5.94 -17.28 -40.59
N GLY A 42 -7.19 -17.67 -40.32
CA GLY A 42 -7.57 -19.06 -40.02
C GLY A 42 -7.34 -19.51 -38.57
N SER A 43 -6.82 -18.63 -37.70
CA SER A 43 -6.71 -18.94 -36.27
C SER A 43 -8.08 -19.14 -35.64
N SER A 44 -8.19 -20.15 -34.79
CA SER A 44 -9.40 -20.39 -34.00
C SER A 44 -9.71 -19.21 -33.08
N LEU A 45 -10.98 -18.82 -33.06
CA LEU A 45 -11.54 -17.91 -32.05
C LEU A 45 -12.10 -18.70 -30.86
N GLU A 46 -12.41 -19.98 -31.03
CA GLU A 46 -12.95 -20.84 -29.97
C GLU A 46 -11.86 -21.25 -28.97
N HIS A 47 -10.64 -21.49 -29.46
CA HIS A 47 -9.52 -21.92 -28.62
C HIS A 47 -8.19 -21.35 -29.06
N TYR A 48 -7.35 -21.01 -28.08
CA TYR A 48 -6.02 -20.47 -28.31
C TYR A 48 -5.16 -20.61 -27.05
N ALA A 49 -3.84 -20.50 -27.20
CA ALA A 49 -2.90 -20.62 -26.09
C ALA A 49 -2.14 -19.30 -25.87
N LEU A 50 -2.15 -18.78 -24.64
CA LEU A 50 -1.43 -17.56 -24.26
C LEU A 50 -0.11 -17.88 -23.59
N CYS A 51 0.93 -17.13 -23.96
CA CYS A 51 2.27 -17.31 -23.43
C CYS A 51 2.34 -16.89 -21.95
N ARG A 52 2.81 -17.80 -21.10
CA ARG A 52 3.15 -17.51 -19.70
C ARG A 52 4.64 -17.36 -19.43
N CYS A 53 5.49 -18.01 -20.23
CA CYS A 53 6.92 -18.07 -19.99
C CYS A 53 7.72 -16.80 -20.33
N GLY A 54 7.11 -15.75 -20.88
CA GLY A 54 7.81 -14.51 -21.29
C GLY A 54 8.68 -14.62 -22.56
N HIS A 55 9.03 -15.83 -23.03
CA HIS A 55 9.95 -16.03 -24.17
C HIS A 55 9.26 -16.36 -25.51
N SER A 56 7.93 -16.29 -25.60
CA SER A 56 7.27 -16.58 -26.88
C SER A 56 7.73 -15.62 -28.00
N GLN A 57 7.93 -16.18 -29.19
CA GLN A 57 8.19 -15.44 -30.43
C GLN A 57 6.91 -14.98 -31.14
N ASN A 58 5.73 -15.38 -30.63
CA ASN A 58 4.42 -15.05 -31.20
C ASN A 58 3.51 -14.38 -30.16
N LYS A 59 4.05 -13.48 -29.34
CA LYS A 59 3.28 -12.85 -28.25
C LYS A 59 2.03 -12.12 -28.78
N PRO A 60 0.90 -12.18 -28.06
CA PRO A 60 0.72 -12.78 -26.72
C PRO A 60 0.51 -14.30 -26.74
N PHE A 61 0.47 -14.93 -27.91
CA PHE A 61 0.24 -16.36 -28.06
C PHE A 61 1.47 -17.20 -27.74
N CYS A 62 1.26 -18.47 -27.39
CA CYS A 62 2.34 -19.42 -27.16
C CYS A 62 2.95 -19.87 -28.49
N SER A 63 4.28 -19.89 -28.57
CA SER A 63 5.07 -20.41 -29.70
C SER A 63 5.76 -21.75 -29.38
N GLY A 64 5.54 -22.31 -28.19
CA GLY A 64 6.25 -23.52 -27.73
C GLY A 64 7.60 -23.26 -27.06
N MET A 65 8.09 -22.01 -27.02
CA MET A 65 9.38 -21.65 -26.40
C MET A 65 9.54 -22.08 -24.92
N HIS A 66 8.43 -22.31 -24.20
CA HIS A 66 8.45 -22.80 -22.82
C HIS A 66 9.18 -24.16 -22.67
N TRP A 67 9.11 -25.03 -23.68
CA TRP A 67 9.86 -26.29 -23.70
C TRP A 67 11.38 -26.07 -23.77
N TYR A 68 11.81 -25.08 -24.55
CA TYR A 68 13.23 -24.86 -24.84
C TYR A 68 13.95 -24.09 -23.73
N ILE A 69 13.23 -23.26 -22.97
CA ILE A 69 13.78 -22.53 -21.83
C ILE A 69 13.61 -23.28 -20.49
N ASP A 70 13.07 -24.50 -20.53
CA ASP A 70 12.65 -25.27 -19.37
C ASP A 70 11.83 -24.43 -18.37
N PHE A 71 10.81 -23.73 -18.90
CA PHE A 71 9.93 -22.93 -18.05
C PHE A 71 9.23 -23.84 -17.05
N LYS A 72 9.41 -23.55 -15.77
CA LYS A 72 8.68 -24.20 -14.69
C LYS A 72 7.63 -23.27 -14.15
N ASP A 73 6.52 -23.86 -13.71
CA ASP A 73 5.62 -23.17 -12.81
C ASP A 73 6.43 -22.56 -11.65
N PRO A 74 6.18 -21.30 -11.26
CA PRO A 74 6.67 -20.83 -9.98
C PRO A 74 6.05 -21.75 -8.93
N VAL A 75 6.86 -22.66 -8.39
CA VAL A 75 6.47 -23.51 -7.27
C VAL A 75 6.50 -22.57 -6.06
N PRO A 76 5.35 -22.26 -5.44
CA PRO A 76 5.37 -21.63 -4.15
C PRO A 76 6.18 -22.56 -3.24
N ASP A 77 7.17 -22.02 -2.54
CA ASP A 77 7.86 -22.77 -1.49
C ASP A 77 6.75 -23.41 -0.61
N PRO A 78 6.71 -24.75 -0.47
CA PRO A 78 5.64 -25.41 0.27
C PRO A 78 5.59 -24.98 1.74
N ASP A 79 6.69 -24.42 2.26
CA ASP A 79 6.77 -23.86 3.61
C ASP A 79 6.52 -22.34 3.65
N ALA A 80 6.39 -21.69 2.48
CA ALA A 80 6.09 -20.26 2.43
C ALA A 80 4.62 -20.01 2.83
N THR A 81 4.47 -19.17 3.86
CA THR A 81 3.16 -18.64 4.23
C THR A 81 2.62 -17.79 3.07
N PRO A 82 1.43 -18.10 2.53
CA PRO A 82 0.86 -17.34 1.42
C PRO A 82 0.57 -15.91 1.85
N THR A 83 0.58 -14.97 0.91
CA THR A 83 0.07 -13.62 1.18
C THR A 83 -1.44 -13.65 1.43
N LEU A 84 -1.98 -12.62 2.09
CA LEU A 84 -3.43 -12.46 2.22
C LEU A 84 -4.12 -12.38 0.84
N PHE A 85 -3.44 -11.78 -0.14
CA PHE A 85 -3.90 -11.70 -1.53
C PHE A 85 -4.07 -13.08 -2.16
N GLU A 86 -3.04 -13.93 -2.08
CA GLU A 86 -3.08 -15.30 -2.61
C GLU A 86 -4.14 -16.13 -1.88
N TRP A 87 -4.17 -16.04 -0.55
CA TRP A 87 -5.10 -16.80 0.27
C TRP A 87 -6.57 -16.47 0.00
N CYS A 88 -6.90 -15.18 -0.19
CA CYS A 88 -8.28 -14.77 -0.43
C CYS A 88 -8.81 -15.06 -1.83
N GLY A 89 -7.98 -15.61 -2.73
CA GLY A 89 -8.36 -15.86 -4.13
C GLY A 89 -8.07 -14.69 -5.08
N GLY A 90 -7.17 -13.80 -4.69
CA GLY A 90 -6.60 -12.74 -5.52
C GLY A 90 -7.59 -11.65 -5.95
N LEU A 91 -7.20 -10.92 -6.99
CA LEU A 91 -7.96 -9.76 -7.49
C LEU A 91 -9.41 -10.09 -7.87
N PRO A 92 -9.73 -11.25 -8.48
CA PRO A 92 -11.13 -11.61 -8.77
C PRO A 92 -11.99 -11.68 -7.51
N ALA A 93 -11.50 -12.26 -6.42
CA ALA A 93 -12.24 -12.34 -5.16
C ALA A 93 -12.47 -10.96 -4.53
N LEU A 94 -11.41 -10.14 -4.47
CA LEU A 94 -11.51 -8.76 -3.98
C LEU A 94 -12.45 -7.91 -4.85
N THR A 95 -12.44 -8.09 -6.17
CA THR A 95 -13.35 -7.39 -7.09
C THR A 95 -14.80 -7.80 -6.87
N ARG A 96 -15.09 -9.09 -6.68
CA ARG A 96 -16.46 -9.53 -6.33
C ARG A 96 -16.93 -8.89 -5.03
N MET A 97 -16.07 -8.88 -4.01
CA MET A 97 -16.36 -8.25 -2.72
C MET A 97 -16.64 -6.77 -2.85
N THR A 98 -15.76 -5.99 -3.50
CA THR A 98 -15.96 -4.53 -3.60
C THR A 98 -17.17 -4.18 -4.46
N ARG A 99 -17.49 -4.99 -5.48
CA ARG A 99 -18.74 -4.82 -6.24
C ARG A 99 -19.97 -5.06 -5.39
N LEU A 100 -20.03 -6.15 -4.63
CA LEU A 100 -21.14 -6.39 -3.70
C LEU A 100 -21.28 -5.23 -2.70
N PHE A 101 -20.16 -4.74 -2.19
CA PHE A 101 -20.16 -3.61 -1.27
C PHE A 101 -20.74 -2.34 -1.91
N TYR A 102 -20.13 -1.86 -3.00
CA TYR A 102 -20.46 -0.56 -3.60
C TYR A 102 -21.71 -0.57 -4.49
N GLU A 103 -22.04 -1.70 -5.13
CA GLU A 103 -23.17 -1.80 -6.07
C GLU A 103 -24.46 -2.29 -5.40
N LYS A 104 -24.36 -3.02 -4.28
CA LYS A 104 -25.52 -3.57 -3.56
C LYS A 104 -25.70 -2.96 -2.18
N HIS A 105 -24.70 -3.03 -1.31
CA HIS A 105 -24.86 -2.65 0.11
C HIS A 105 -24.87 -1.13 0.32
N ILE A 106 -23.96 -0.39 -0.32
CA ILE A 106 -23.87 1.07 -0.19
C ILE A 106 -25.15 1.79 -0.66
N PRO A 107 -25.72 1.52 -1.86
CA PRO A 107 -26.92 2.21 -2.32
C PRO A 107 -28.17 1.88 -1.48
N ALA A 108 -28.19 0.71 -0.82
CA ALA A 108 -29.26 0.29 0.07
C ALA A 108 -29.14 0.89 1.49
N ASP A 109 -28.01 1.49 1.84
CA ASP A 109 -27.74 2.02 3.17
C ASP A 109 -28.01 3.53 3.24
N PRO A 110 -29.00 3.99 4.04
CA PRO A 110 -29.38 5.40 4.07
C PRO A 110 -28.30 6.32 4.66
N LEU A 111 -27.39 5.79 5.49
CA LEU A 111 -26.33 6.57 6.12
C LEU A 111 -25.16 6.80 5.15
N LEU A 112 -24.81 5.79 4.35
CA LEU A 112 -23.65 5.83 3.46
C LEU A 112 -24.00 6.19 2.01
N ALA A 113 -25.20 5.87 1.51
CA ALA A 113 -25.57 6.16 0.12
C ALA A 113 -25.30 7.62 -0.30
N PRO A 114 -25.59 8.66 0.50
CA PRO A 114 -25.31 10.05 0.12
C PRO A 114 -23.81 10.33 -0.09
N LEU A 115 -22.93 9.64 0.63
CA LEU A 115 -21.47 9.81 0.53
C LEU A 115 -20.92 9.32 -0.82
N PHE A 116 -21.61 8.37 -1.44
CA PHE A 116 -21.19 7.71 -2.68
C PHE A 116 -22.09 8.01 -3.88
N ALA A 117 -23.04 8.94 -3.76
CA ALA A 117 -24.01 9.25 -4.81
C ALA A 117 -23.36 9.66 -6.16
N ASN A 118 -22.19 10.32 -6.11
CA ASN A 118 -21.43 10.77 -7.28
C ASN A 118 -20.17 9.92 -7.54
N MET A 119 -20.13 8.70 -7.01
CA MET A 119 -18.99 7.79 -7.16
C MET A 119 -18.83 7.35 -8.62
N SER A 120 -17.58 7.32 -9.11
CA SER A 120 -17.27 6.83 -10.45
C SER A 120 -17.64 5.35 -10.60
N PRO A 121 -18.16 4.89 -11.75
CA PRO A 121 -18.53 3.49 -11.98
C PRO A 121 -17.37 2.49 -11.78
N ASP A 122 -16.12 2.93 -11.98
CA ASP A 122 -14.93 2.09 -11.82
C ASP A 122 -14.35 2.09 -10.39
N HIS A 123 -15.02 2.74 -9.43
CA HIS A 123 -14.57 2.81 -8.03
C HIS A 123 -14.40 1.43 -7.36
N PRO A 124 -15.30 0.44 -7.54
CA PRO A 124 -15.11 -0.90 -6.95
C PRO A 124 -13.80 -1.56 -7.38
N GLN A 125 -13.42 -1.39 -8.65
CA GLN A 125 -12.19 -1.96 -9.23
C GLN A 125 -10.96 -1.23 -8.69
N ARG A 126 -11.04 0.10 -8.48
CA ARG A 126 -9.96 0.87 -7.84
C ARG A 126 -9.70 0.40 -6.41
N VAL A 127 -10.76 0.20 -5.63
CA VAL A 127 -10.64 -0.29 -4.25
C VAL A 127 -10.12 -1.73 -4.20
N ALA A 128 -10.56 -2.61 -5.12
CA ALA A 128 -10.02 -3.96 -5.20
C ALA A 128 -8.52 -3.98 -5.53
N ARG A 129 -8.05 -3.09 -6.42
CA ARG A 129 -6.62 -2.93 -6.72
C ARG A 129 -5.83 -2.40 -5.54
N TRP A 130 -6.40 -1.45 -4.78
CA TRP A 130 -5.81 -0.97 -3.52
C TRP A 130 -5.62 -2.13 -2.54
N LEU A 131 -6.69 -2.86 -2.24
CA LEU A 131 -6.64 -4.00 -1.32
C LEU A 131 -5.69 -5.10 -1.81
N SER A 132 -5.67 -5.35 -3.11
CA SER A 132 -4.75 -6.31 -3.73
C SER A 132 -3.30 -5.98 -3.40
N GLU A 133 -2.89 -4.74 -3.64
CA GLU A 133 -1.50 -4.31 -3.39
C GLU A 133 -1.15 -4.35 -1.90
N VAL A 134 -2.08 -3.91 -1.04
CA VAL A 134 -1.87 -3.92 0.41
C VAL A 134 -1.71 -5.33 0.97
N PHE A 135 -2.46 -6.29 0.43
CA PHE A 135 -2.44 -7.70 0.86
C PHE A 135 -1.31 -8.52 0.23
N GLY A 136 -0.32 -7.86 -0.40
CA GLY A 136 0.86 -8.51 -0.96
C GLY A 136 0.72 -8.92 -2.43
N GLY A 137 -0.33 -8.48 -3.11
CA GLY A 137 -0.52 -8.65 -4.55
C GLY A 137 0.29 -7.66 -5.40
N PRO A 138 0.08 -7.69 -6.73
CA PRO A 138 0.80 -6.81 -7.67
C PRO A 138 0.48 -5.33 -7.44
N LYS A 139 1.39 -4.44 -7.88
CA LYS A 139 1.34 -2.96 -7.74
C LYS A 139 0.32 -2.26 -8.65
N LEU A 140 -0.87 -2.84 -8.76
CA LEU A 140 -1.91 -2.39 -9.69
C LEU A 140 -2.54 -1.05 -9.29
N TYR A 141 -2.46 -0.65 -8.02
CA TYR A 141 -3.03 0.63 -7.60
C TYR A 141 -1.99 1.74 -7.72
N SER A 142 -0.81 1.55 -7.15
CA SER A 142 0.22 2.59 -7.14
C SER A 142 0.67 2.97 -8.55
N GLU A 143 0.86 1.99 -9.44
CA GLU A 143 1.29 2.23 -10.83
C GLU A 143 0.21 2.95 -11.67
N ASN A 144 -1.08 2.66 -11.42
CA ASN A 144 -2.17 3.18 -12.25
C ASN A 144 -2.86 4.42 -11.68
N TYR A 145 -2.76 4.67 -10.37
CA TYR A 145 -3.52 5.70 -9.68
C TYR A 145 -2.69 6.60 -8.76
N GLY A 146 -1.40 6.35 -8.56
CA GLY A 146 -0.52 7.24 -7.78
C GLY A 146 -0.43 6.92 -6.28
N GLY A 147 -0.87 5.74 -5.86
CA GLY A 147 -0.54 5.20 -4.53
C GLY A 147 -1.21 5.93 -3.36
N TYR A 148 -0.53 5.94 -2.21
CA TYR A 148 -1.08 6.41 -0.93
C TYR A 148 -1.57 7.86 -1.00
N ASP A 149 -0.79 8.76 -1.60
CA ASP A 149 -1.14 10.19 -1.73
C ASP A 149 -2.47 10.37 -2.48
N ARG A 150 -2.69 9.59 -3.55
CA ARG A 150 -3.98 9.61 -4.25
C ARG A 150 -5.09 9.14 -3.33
N MET A 151 -4.92 8.02 -2.63
CA MET A 151 -5.96 7.47 -1.75
C MET A 151 -6.37 8.50 -0.68
N ILE A 152 -5.42 9.15 -0.01
CA ILE A 152 -5.71 10.15 1.02
C ILE A 152 -6.40 11.38 0.44
N SER A 153 -5.98 11.88 -0.74
CA SER A 153 -6.64 13.05 -1.34
C SER A 153 -8.14 12.81 -1.63
N GLN A 154 -8.56 11.55 -1.81
CA GLN A 154 -9.98 11.19 -1.98
C GLN A 154 -10.77 11.20 -0.66
N HIS A 155 -10.13 11.38 0.49
CA HIS A 155 -10.76 11.38 1.81
C HIS A 155 -10.79 12.77 2.47
N LEU A 156 -9.93 13.70 2.03
CA LEU A 156 -9.85 15.05 2.56
C LEU A 156 -11.18 15.81 2.48
N GLY A 157 -11.51 16.54 3.54
CA GLY A 157 -12.66 17.45 3.58
C GLY A 157 -14.03 16.77 3.56
N LYS A 158 -14.10 15.45 3.76
CA LYS A 158 -15.36 14.70 3.76
C LYS A 158 -16.12 14.74 5.09
N ALA A 159 -15.51 15.23 6.17
CA ALA A 159 -16.09 15.30 7.50
C ALA A 159 -16.82 14.01 7.90
N LEU A 160 -16.11 12.87 7.77
CA LEU A 160 -16.67 11.57 8.13
C LEU A 160 -16.92 11.54 9.63
N THR A 161 -18.00 10.86 10.03
CA THR A 161 -18.33 10.62 11.43
C THR A 161 -17.94 9.19 11.82
N GLU A 162 -17.75 8.96 13.12
CA GLU A 162 -17.48 7.61 13.63
C GLU A 162 -18.61 6.62 13.30
N GLU A 163 -19.86 7.09 13.30
CA GLU A 163 -21.02 6.29 12.89
C GLU A 163 -20.92 5.83 11.44
N LYS A 164 -20.58 6.75 10.51
CA LYS A 164 -20.35 6.41 9.09
C LYS A 164 -19.17 5.44 8.94
N ARG A 165 -18.08 5.65 9.70
CA ARG A 165 -16.92 4.75 9.67
C ARG A 165 -17.28 3.35 10.12
N ALA A 166 -17.92 3.21 11.28
CA ALA A 166 -18.32 1.91 11.83
C ALA A 166 -19.29 1.19 10.88
N ARG A 167 -20.26 1.90 10.32
CA ARG A 167 -21.19 1.35 9.33
C ARG A 167 -20.50 0.88 8.06
N TRP A 168 -19.49 1.63 7.59
CA TRP A 168 -18.71 1.25 6.42
C TRP A 168 -17.92 -0.04 6.67
N VAL A 169 -17.29 -0.16 7.84
CA VAL A 169 -16.56 -1.37 8.25
C VAL A 169 -17.48 -2.59 8.33
N GLU A 170 -18.66 -2.44 8.93
CA GLU A 170 -19.66 -3.51 9.03
C GLU A 170 -20.04 -4.03 7.63
N LEU A 171 -20.43 -3.14 6.73
CA LEU A 171 -20.92 -3.50 5.41
C LEU A 171 -19.84 -4.09 4.50
N ILE A 172 -18.59 -3.62 4.57
CA ILE A 172 -17.51 -4.21 3.77
C ILE A 172 -17.12 -5.61 4.30
N CYS A 173 -17.14 -5.83 5.61
CA CYS A 173 -16.92 -7.16 6.18
C CYS A 173 -18.03 -8.14 5.80
N ARG A 174 -19.29 -7.69 5.84
CA ARG A 174 -20.42 -8.48 5.34
C ARG A 174 -20.27 -8.81 3.84
N SER A 175 -19.78 -7.85 3.05
CA SER A 175 -19.53 -8.07 1.63
C SER A 175 -18.43 -9.10 1.37
N ALA A 176 -17.43 -9.19 2.25
CA ALA A 176 -16.39 -10.22 2.18
C ALA A 176 -16.99 -11.63 2.37
N GLU A 177 -17.84 -11.79 3.39
CA GLU A 177 -18.55 -13.04 3.65
C GLU A 177 -19.45 -13.44 2.46
N GLU A 178 -20.27 -12.51 1.95
CA GLU A 178 -21.15 -12.76 0.79
C GLU A 178 -20.38 -13.04 -0.51
N ALA A 179 -19.16 -12.52 -0.65
CA ALA A 179 -18.29 -12.78 -1.81
C ALA A 179 -17.57 -14.14 -1.76
N GLY A 180 -17.69 -14.86 -0.65
CA GLY A 180 -17.01 -16.14 -0.42
C GLY A 180 -15.51 -15.99 -0.18
N LEU A 181 -15.07 -14.90 0.47
CA LEU A 181 -13.71 -14.83 0.99
C LEU A 181 -13.50 -15.89 2.10
N PRO A 182 -12.25 -16.31 2.36
CA PRO A 182 -11.97 -17.31 3.40
C PRO A 182 -12.56 -16.92 4.76
N SER A 183 -13.05 -17.93 5.48
CA SER A 183 -13.68 -17.77 6.80
C SER A 183 -12.86 -18.34 7.94
N ASP A 184 -11.63 -18.77 7.67
CA ASP A 184 -10.70 -19.18 8.72
C ASP A 184 -10.41 -18.01 9.69
N PRO A 185 -10.28 -18.29 11.01
CA PRO A 185 -10.07 -17.25 12.02
C PRO A 185 -8.88 -16.34 11.73
N GLU A 186 -7.80 -16.89 11.20
CA GLU A 186 -6.55 -16.21 10.88
C GLU A 186 -6.78 -15.13 9.81
N PHE A 187 -7.40 -15.49 8.68
CA PHE A 187 -7.71 -14.55 7.61
C PHE A 187 -8.73 -13.51 8.08
N GLN A 188 -9.81 -13.94 8.77
CA GLN A 188 -10.82 -13.00 9.25
C GLN A 188 -10.25 -11.96 10.21
N ALA A 189 -9.37 -12.37 11.13
CA ALA A 189 -8.70 -11.47 12.06
C ALA A 189 -7.82 -10.47 11.30
N ALA A 190 -6.97 -10.95 10.39
CA ALA A 190 -6.07 -10.10 9.60
C ALA A 190 -6.84 -9.09 8.73
N PHE A 191 -7.86 -9.56 8.02
CA PHE A 191 -8.71 -8.74 7.15
C PHE A 191 -9.45 -7.66 7.96
N ARG A 192 -10.18 -8.04 9.02
CA ARG A 192 -10.94 -7.08 9.83
C ARG A 192 -10.02 -6.06 10.51
N SER A 193 -8.86 -6.49 11.00
CA SER A 193 -7.88 -5.60 11.61
C SER A 193 -7.40 -4.52 10.63
N TYR A 194 -7.09 -4.90 9.39
CA TYR A 194 -6.71 -3.94 8.36
C TYR A 194 -7.86 -2.97 8.02
N ILE A 195 -9.07 -3.48 7.81
CA ILE A 195 -10.24 -2.68 7.46
C ILE A 195 -10.52 -1.64 8.58
N GLU A 196 -10.45 -2.06 9.84
CA GLU A 196 -10.54 -1.16 10.99
C GLU A 196 -9.44 -0.10 10.97
N TRP A 197 -8.17 -0.52 10.84
CA TRP A 197 -7.01 0.38 10.81
C TRP A 197 -7.10 1.42 9.67
N GLY A 198 -7.39 0.98 8.44
CA GLY A 198 -7.51 1.85 7.27
C GLY A 198 -8.70 2.80 7.35
N SER A 199 -9.83 2.35 7.91
CA SER A 199 -11.01 3.21 8.09
C SER A 199 -10.75 4.38 9.05
N ARG A 200 -9.89 4.21 10.05
CA ARG A 200 -9.48 5.28 10.98
C ARG A 200 -8.61 6.33 10.30
N ILE A 201 -7.73 5.90 9.39
CA ILE A 201 -6.96 6.83 8.55
C ILE A 201 -7.90 7.69 7.71
N ALA A 202 -8.89 7.08 7.06
CA ALA A 202 -9.89 7.81 6.29
C ALA A 202 -10.69 8.80 7.16
N LEU A 203 -11.13 8.37 8.35
CA LEU A 203 -11.85 9.23 9.30
C LEU A 203 -11.03 10.47 9.69
N GLU A 204 -9.79 10.28 10.12
CA GLU A 204 -8.94 11.38 10.58
C GLU A 204 -8.58 12.36 9.46
N ASN A 205 -8.19 11.84 8.30
CA ASN A 205 -7.84 12.70 7.17
C ASN A 205 -9.07 13.42 6.58
N SER A 206 -10.29 12.98 6.89
CA SER A 206 -11.49 13.68 6.46
C SER A 206 -11.84 14.92 7.29
N GLN A 207 -11.22 15.09 8.46
CA GLN A 207 -11.56 16.20 9.36
C GLN A 207 -11.05 17.55 8.82
N PRO A 208 -11.74 18.66 9.16
CA PRO A 208 -11.24 20.00 8.85
C PRO A 208 -9.84 20.23 9.46
N GLY A 209 -8.92 20.73 8.66
CA GLY A 209 -7.55 21.05 9.10
C GLY A 209 -6.59 19.85 9.19
N ALA A 210 -7.00 18.66 8.75
CA ALA A 210 -6.11 17.50 8.67
C ALA A 210 -4.88 17.79 7.79
N LYS A 211 -3.70 17.44 8.29
CA LYS A 211 -2.41 17.56 7.60
C LYS A 211 -1.81 16.16 7.42
N PRO A 212 -2.12 15.47 6.31
CA PRO A 212 -1.56 14.15 6.07
C PRO A 212 -0.03 14.21 6.01
N PRO A 213 0.69 13.26 6.63
CA PRO A 213 2.14 13.19 6.52
C PRO A 213 2.58 13.06 5.04
N PRO A 214 3.60 13.81 4.60
CA PRO A 214 4.04 13.77 3.22
C PRO A 214 4.73 12.43 2.89
N LYS A 215 4.52 11.92 1.68
CA LYS A 215 5.27 10.78 1.09
C LYS A 215 5.19 9.46 1.89
N MET A 216 4.02 9.15 2.43
CA MET A 216 3.80 7.87 3.09
C MET A 216 3.81 6.71 2.07
N PRO A 217 4.46 5.57 2.37
CA PRO A 217 4.49 4.43 1.47
C PRO A 217 3.11 3.76 1.37
N MET A 218 2.92 2.96 0.32
CA MET A 218 1.79 2.03 0.27
C MET A 218 1.83 1.11 1.50
N PRO A 219 0.72 0.95 2.23
CA PRO A 219 0.69 0.07 3.38
C PRO A 219 0.85 -1.37 2.89
N ARG A 220 1.55 -2.16 3.68
CA ARG A 220 1.64 -3.61 3.51
C ARG A 220 1.03 -4.25 4.75
N TRP A 221 0.10 -5.17 4.54
CA TRP A 221 -0.58 -5.86 5.63
C TRP A 221 -0.28 -7.35 5.58
N TRP A 222 -0.06 -7.94 6.76
CA TRP A 222 0.29 -9.34 6.93
C TRP A 222 -0.67 -10.04 7.90
N TRP A 223 -0.52 -11.36 8.05
CA TRP A 223 -1.35 -12.20 8.92
C TRP A 223 -1.40 -11.72 10.37
N VAL A 224 -0.27 -11.21 10.85
CA VAL A 224 -0.14 -10.64 12.19
C VAL A 224 0.08 -9.14 12.04
N SER A 225 -0.69 -8.36 12.79
CA SER A 225 -0.50 -6.93 12.89
C SER A 225 0.72 -6.65 13.77
N ASP A 226 1.86 -6.34 13.16
CA ASP A 226 3.07 -5.92 13.87
C ASP A 226 3.04 -4.43 14.30
N ALA A 227 1.89 -3.76 14.15
CA ALA A 227 1.70 -2.38 14.58
C ALA A 227 1.51 -2.29 16.12
N THR A 228 2.36 -1.51 16.77
CA THR A 228 2.23 -1.16 18.21
C THR A 228 1.54 0.20 18.39
N PRO A 229 0.99 0.52 19.58
CA PRO A 229 0.48 1.87 19.85
C PRO A 229 1.51 2.94 19.51
N GLY A 230 1.12 3.94 18.69
CA GLY A 230 2.01 4.99 18.20
C GLY A 230 2.78 4.67 16.90
N SER A 231 2.65 3.47 16.33
CA SER A 231 3.25 3.12 15.03
C SER A 231 2.67 3.91 13.85
N ARG A 232 1.55 4.60 14.06
CA ARG A 232 0.85 5.40 13.04
C ARG A 232 1.01 6.88 13.36
N VAL A 233 1.51 7.64 12.38
CA VAL A 233 1.54 9.10 12.44
C VAL A 233 0.13 9.64 12.24
N SER A 234 -0.35 10.46 13.17
CA SER A 234 -1.69 11.05 13.11
C SER A 234 -1.72 12.25 12.18
N ALA A 235 -2.79 12.38 11.37
CA ALA A 235 -3.01 13.58 10.55
C ALA A 235 -3.58 14.77 11.36
N LEU A 236 -3.95 14.50 12.61
CA LEU A 236 -4.50 15.46 13.57
C LEU A 236 -3.54 15.76 14.72
N GLU A 237 -2.37 15.11 14.74
CA GLU A 237 -1.33 15.49 15.69
C GLU A 237 -0.99 16.97 15.46
N PRO A 238 -0.98 17.79 16.53
CA PRO A 238 -0.47 19.14 16.41
C PRO A 238 0.92 19.08 15.80
N ASP A 239 1.25 19.98 14.87
CA ASP A 239 2.66 20.17 14.52
C ASP A 239 3.40 20.43 15.83
N ASP A 240 4.42 19.62 16.14
CA ASP A 240 5.35 19.84 17.25
C ASP A 240 6.15 21.15 17.09
N ALA A 241 5.68 22.10 16.28
CA ALA A 241 6.06 23.51 16.33
C ALA A 241 5.87 24.10 17.75
N ALA A 242 4.99 23.51 18.58
CA ALA A 242 4.93 23.82 20.00
C ALA A 242 6.20 23.38 20.77
N SER A 243 6.92 22.35 20.33
CA SER A 243 8.24 21.97 20.88
C SER A 243 9.39 22.82 20.31
N GLU A 244 9.24 23.37 19.09
CA GLU A 244 10.19 24.33 18.52
C GLU A 244 10.24 25.64 19.32
N SER A 245 9.13 26.01 19.98
CA SER A 245 9.02 27.24 20.78
C SER A 245 9.86 27.28 22.08
N GLY A 246 10.52 26.18 22.43
CA GLY A 246 11.38 26.07 23.62
C GLY A 246 12.88 25.92 23.32
N VAL A 247 13.30 25.93 22.04
CA VAL A 247 14.71 25.77 21.65
C VAL A 247 15.41 27.12 21.68
N GLU A 248 16.22 27.36 22.71
CA GLU A 248 17.08 28.55 22.79
C GLU A 248 18.39 28.29 22.02
N LEU A 249 18.56 28.98 20.89
CA LEU A 249 19.74 28.84 20.05
C LEU A 249 20.92 29.63 20.63
N PRO A 250 22.16 29.10 20.56
CA PRO A 250 23.34 29.81 21.05
C PRO A 250 23.61 31.06 20.22
N ALA A 251 24.08 32.13 20.88
CA ALA A 251 24.57 33.31 20.18
C ALA A 251 25.73 32.95 19.21
N PRO A 252 26.02 33.77 18.17
CA PRO A 252 27.03 33.45 17.15
C PRO A 252 28.41 33.08 17.69
N ASP A 253 28.84 33.69 18.79
CA ASP A 253 30.17 33.47 19.40
C ASP A 253 30.14 32.59 20.65
N GLN A 254 28.96 32.08 21.03
CA GLN A 254 28.80 31.22 22.19
C GLN A 254 29.29 29.79 21.90
N ALA A 255 29.96 29.16 22.86
CA ALA A 255 30.30 27.75 22.75
C ALA A 255 29.04 26.89 22.77
N VAL A 256 28.95 25.94 21.84
CA VAL A 256 27.80 25.03 21.73
C VAL A 256 28.08 23.78 22.57
N SER A 257 27.13 23.41 23.43
CA SER A 257 27.16 22.21 24.26
C SER A 257 26.00 21.29 23.94
N PHE A 258 26.16 20.01 24.21
CA PHE A 258 25.15 19.02 23.89
C PHE A 258 23.88 19.23 24.71
N GLU A 259 23.99 19.30 26.02
CA GLU A 259 22.82 19.37 26.92
C GLU A 259 21.97 20.62 26.70
N GLN A 260 22.59 21.78 26.45
CA GLN A 260 21.86 23.05 26.32
C GLN A 260 21.38 23.31 24.89
N HIS A 261 22.13 22.91 23.87
CA HIS A 261 21.91 23.41 22.51
C HIS A 261 21.66 22.33 21.47
N VAL A 262 22.16 21.10 21.64
CA VAL A 262 22.01 20.03 20.65
C VAL A 262 20.87 19.09 21.00
N LYS A 263 20.82 18.63 22.26
CA LYS A 263 19.77 17.74 22.76
C LYS A 263 18.35 18.31 22.56
N PRO A 264 18.09 19.62 22.77
CA PRO A 264 16.77 20.19 22.51
C PRO A 264 16.36 20.22 21.03
N LEU A 265 17.31 20.12 20.08
CA LEU A 265 16.99 20.05 18.65
C LEU A 265 16.32 18.72 18.27
N PHE A 266 16.50 17.67 19.08
CA PHE A 266 15.86 16.37 18.88
C PHE A 266 14.56 16.30 19.67
N ARG A 267 13.42 16.23 18.97
CA ARG A 267 12.10 16.11 19.60
C ARG A 267 11.94 14.72 20.23
N GLU A 268 11.01 14.58 21.17
CA GLU A 268 10.73 13.29 21.79
C GLU A 268 10.34 12.22 20.75
N ARG A 269 9.60 12.63 19.71
CA ARG A 269 9.24 11.77 18.59
C ARG A 269 10.46 11.34 17.76
N ASP A 270 11.41 12.24 17.53
CA ASP A 270 12.65 11.93 16.81
C ASP A 270 13.44 10.87 17.59
N ARG A 271 13.60 11.07 18.91
CA ARG A 271 14.23 10.10 19.81
C ARG A 271 13.52 8.76 19.76
N LYS A 272 12.19 8.72 19.92
CA LYS A 272 11.40 7.47 19.86
C LYS A 272 11.61 6.74 18.53
N SER A 273 11.66 7.49 17.43
CA SER A 273 11.85 6.95 16.08
C SER A 273 13.26 6.41 15.86
N MET A 274 14.27 6.94 16.55
CA MET A 274 15.67 6.50 16.41
C MET A 274 16.14 5.54 17.51
N LYS A 275 15.38 5.39 18.61
CA LYS A 275 15.79 4.66 19.83
C LYS A 275 16.20 3.19 19.58
N PHE A 276 15.74 2.60 18.47
CA PHE A 276 16.11 1.25 18.08
C PHE A 276 17.52 1.17 17.45
N VAL A 277 18.06 2.29 16.94
CA VAL A 277 19.41 2.42 16.41
C VAL A 277 20.36 2.94 17.49
N PHE A 278 20.03 4.09 18.08
CA PHE A 278 20.74 4.73 19.20
C PHE A 278 19.88 5.84 19.82
N ASP A 279 20.25 6.35 20.99
CA ASP A 279 19.47 7.36 21.71
C ASP A 279 19.89 8.79 21.34
N LEU A 280 19.00 9.54 20.67
CA LEU A 280 19.25 10.94 20.30
C LEU A 280 19.36 11.90 21.50
N TRP A 281 19.04 11.47 22.71
CA TRP A 281 19.27 12.25 23.94
C TRP A 281 20.46 11.75 24.76
N SER A 282 21.24 10.80 24.23
CA SER A 282 22.52 10.37 24.80
C SER A 282 23.67 11.10 24.11
N TYR A 283 24.47 11.81 24.90
CA TYR A 283 25.66 12.50 24.41
C TYR A 283 26.60 11.56 23.66
N GLU A 284 26.89 10.38 24.24
CA GLU A 284 27.82 9.41 23.65
C GLU A 284 27.33 8.89 22.31
N ASP A 285 26.03 8.60 22.19
CA ASP A 285 25.43 8.09 20.97
C ASP A 285 25.43 9.15 19.87
N VAL A 286 25.00 10.38 20.19
CA VAL A 286 24.97 11.49 19.23
C VAL A 286 26.38 11.86 18.79
N ARG A 287 27.35 11.91 19.72
CA ARG A 287 28.76 12.17 19.40
C ARG A 287 29.35 11.11 18.48
N SER A 288 29.08 9.84 18.76
CA SER A 288 29.62 8.71 17.97
C SER A 288 29.02 8.65 16.56
N ASN A 289 27.82 9.21 16.37
CA ASN A 289 27.10 9.20 15.10
C ASN A 289 27.00 10.59 14.43
N ALA A 290 27.75 11.58 14.93
CA ALA A 290 27.53 12.99 14.59
C ALA A 290 27.58 13.28 13.07
N GLN A 291 28.56 12.70 12.35
CA GLN A 291 28.67 12.90 10.90
C GLN A 291 27.46 12.31 10.14
N ALA A 292 27.02 11.11 10.49
CA ALA A 292 25.88 10.47 9.86
C ALA A 292 24.56 11.22 10.13
N ILE A 293 24.43 11.78 11.34
CA ILE A 293 23.32 12.66 11.72
C ILE A 293 23.35 13.92 10.87
N LEU A 294 24.50 14.60 10.79
CA LEU A 294 24.67 15.84 10.02
C LEU A 294 24.32 15.65 8.54
N ASP A 295 24.81 14.56 7.94
CA ASP A 295 24.54 14.25 6.53
C ASP A 295 23.04 14.07 6.28
N ARG A 296 22.33 13.41 7.20
CA ARG A 296 20.88 13.16 7.07
C ARG A 296 20.03 14.40 7.29
N VAL A 297 20.36 15.25 8.26
CA VAL A 297 19.63 16.51 8.49
C VAL A 297 19.85 17.50 7.34
N LYS A 298 21.07 17.59 6.79
CA LYS A 298 21.36 18.38 5.59
C LYS A 298 20.59 17.89 4.37
N ALA A 299 20.48 16.59 4.20
CA ALA A 299 19.71 15.98 3.12
C ALA A 299 18.18 16.14 3.29
N GLY A 300 17.71 16.65 4.43
CA GLY A 300 16.28 16.75 4.76
C GLY A 300 15.61 15.38 4.90
N THR A 301 16.40 14.34 5.17
CA THR A 301 15.92 12.96 5.34
C THR A 301 15.73 12.59 6.82
N MET A 302 16.14 13.48 7.71
CA MET A 302 15.91 13.39 9.14
C MET A 302 15.56 14.78 9.67
N PRO A 303 14.49 14.90 10.49
CA PRO A 303 13.55 13.85 10.88
C PRO A 303 12.64 13.37 9.73
N CYS A 304 11.99 12.20 9.91
CA CYS A 304 11.23 11.53 8.85
C CYS A 304 9.97 12.27 8.40
N ASP A 305 9.56 13.28 9.16
CA ASP A 305 8.32 14.04 8.99
C ASP A 305 8.55 15.53 8.68
N GLY A 306 9.80 15.97 8.51
CA GLY A 306 10.11 17.37 8.18
C GLY A 306 11.61 17.64 8.19
N GLN A 307 12.06 18.67 7.46
CA GLN A 307 13.45 19.10 7.45
C GLN A 307 13.72 20.09 8.59
N TRP A 308 14.89 19.99 9.22
CA TRP A 308 15.34 21.00 10.19
C TRP A 308 15.48 22.39 9.57
N PRO A 309 15.16 23.46 10.32
CA PRO A 309 15.54 24.83 9.95
C PRO A 309 17.06 24.95 9.75
N ALA A 310 17.48 25.88 8.87
CA ALA A 310 18.89 26.08 8.55
C ALA A 310 19.72 26.43 9.80
N GLU A 311 19.17 27.26 10.69
CA GLU A 311 19.82 27.63 11.95
C GLU A 311 20.10 26.43 12.87
N TRP A 312 19.25 25.39 12.87
CA TRP A 312 19.47 24.21 13.71
C TRP A 312 20.61 23.34 13.16
N VAL A 313 20.67 23.23 11.84
CA VAL A 313 21.78 22.54 11.15
C VAL A 313 23.10 23.25 11.48
N GLU A 314 23.13 24.58 11.42
CA GLU A 314 24.33 25.37 11.76
C GLU A 314 24.76 25.18 13.22
N VAL A 315 23.82 25.12 14.18
CA VAL A 315 24.16 24.84 15.59
C VAL A 315 24.79 23.47 15.75
N PHE A 316 24.25 22.44 15.09
CA PHE A 316 24.82 21.09 15.14
C PHE A 316 26.22 21.03 14.50
N GLU A 317 26.43 21.73 13.38
CA GLU A 317 27.74 21.85 12.75
C GLU A 317 28.75 22.55 13.66
N ARG A 318 28.36 23.65 14.31
CA ARG A 318 29.21 24.38 15.25
C ARG A 318 29.60 23.51 16.44
N TRP A 319 28.67 22.70 16.96
CA TRP A 319 28.98 21.73 18.01
C TRP A 319 30.03 20.71 17.56
N MET A 320 29.90 20.17 16.35
CA MET A 320 30.89 19.25 15.78
C MET A 320 32.27 19.90 15.60
N GLN A 321 32.31 21.13 15.06
CA GLN A 321 33.55 21.88 14.84
C GLN A 321 34.21 22.33 16.15
N GLY A 322 33.41 22.61 17.18
CA GLY A 322 33.83 23.05 18.51
C GLY A 322 34.31 21.93 19.44
N GLY A 323 34.50 20.70 18.92
CA GLY A 323 35.00 19.57 19.69
C GLY A 323 33.92 18.77 20.45
N MET A 324 32.64 18.99 20.14
CA MET A 324 31.50 18.24 20.68
C MET A 324 31.45 18.25 22.21
N GLY A 325 31.42 19.43 22.82
CA GLY A 325 31.29 19.58 24.27
C GLY A 325 29.98 19.02 24.80
N GLU A 326 30.00 18.38 25.97
CA GLU A 326 28.80 17.86 26.65
C GLU A 326 27.91 18.99 27.19
#